data_AF-A0A356RAW8-F1
#
_entry.id   AF-A0A356RAW8-F1
#
_cell.length_a   1.000
_cell.length_b   1.000
_cell.length_c   1.000
_cell.angle_alpha   90.00
_cell.angle_beta   90.00
_cell.angle_gamma   90.00
#
_symmetry.space_group_name_H-M   'P 1'
#
loop_
_entity.id
_entity.type
_entity.pdbx_description
1 polymer ?
#
loop_
_entity_poly.entity_id
_entity_poly.type
_entity_poly.pdbx_seq_one_letter_code
_entity_poly.pdbx_strand_id
1 'polypeptide(L)'
;MIVDTLENDPLWYKDAIIYELHVRAFCDSNADGIGDFKGLTQKLDYLQDLGVTAIWLLPFCSSPLRDDGYDISDYTNIHSQYGTRRDFQA
;
A
#
# COMPACT_ATOMS: atom_id res chain seq x y z
N MET A 1 -5.09 -0.61 -26.59
CA MET A 1 -3.94 -0.10 -25.81
C MET A 1 -3.05 -1.28 -25.53
N ILE A 2 -1.78 -1.20 -25.93
CA ILE A 2 -0.77 -2.16 -25.47
C ILE A 2 -0.45 -1.74 -24.03
N VAL A 3 -0.73 -2.61 -23.08
CA VAL A 3 -0.21 -2.44 -21.72
C VAL A 3 1.23 -2.92 -21.82
N ASP A 4 2.19 -1.99 -21.88
CA ASP A 4 3.59 -2.37 -21.73
C ASP A 4 3.73 -2.96 -20.33
N THR A 5 4.02 -4.26 -20.27
CA THR A 5 4.27 -4.93 -19.01
C THR A 5 5.58 -4.42 -18.42
N LEU A 6 5.67 -4.31 -17.10
CA LEU A 6 6.91 -3.93 -16.39
C LEU A 6 8.12 -4.77 -16.81
N GLU A 7 7.90 -5.98 -17.33
CA GLU A 7 8.94 -6.88 -17.84
C GLU A 7 9.69 -6.32 -19.06
N ASN A 8 9.07 -5.46 -19.86
CA ASN A 8 9.67 -4.87 -21.06
C ASN A 8 10.35 -3.52 -20.81
N ASP A 9 10.20 -2.95 -19.60
CA ASP A 9 10.83 -1.70 -19.20
C ASP A 9 11.52 -1.84 -17.83
N PRO A 10 12.80 -2.28 -17.80
CA PRO A 10 13.53 -2.44 -16.54
C PRO A 10 13.84 -1.12 -15.84
N LEU A 11 13.58 0.03 -16.48
CA LEU A 11 13.83 1.36 -15.94
C LEU A 11 12.52 2.15 -15.69
N TRP A 12 11.36 1.50 -15.68
CA TRP A 12 10.04 2.10 -15.48
C TRP A 12 9.98 3.10 -14.32
N TYR A 13 10.74 2.83 -13.25
CA TYR A 13 10.79 3.66 -12.04
C TYR A 13 11.38 5.05 -12.29
N LYS A 14 12.14 5.27 -13.37
CA LYS A 14 12.71 6.59 -13.71
C LYS A 14 11.66 7.59 -14.17
N ASP A 15 10.59 7.10 -14.79
CA ASP A 15 9.47 7.90 -15.29
C ASP A 15 8.24 7.80 -14.38
N ALA A 16 8.35 7.07 -13.27
CA ALA A 16 7.24 6.82 -12.38
C ALA A 16 6.82 8.07 -11.59
N ILE A 17 5.51 8.28 -11.48
CA ILE A 17 4.88 9.22 -10.54
C ILE A 17 4.50 8.40 -9.31
N ILE A 18 5.32 8.50 -8.27
CA ILE A 18 5.17 7.72 -7.04
C ILE A 18 4.27 8.47 -6.04
N TYR A 19 3.26 7.78 -5.54
CA TYR A 19 2.42 8.24 -4.44
C TYR A 19 2.78 7.52 -3.15
N GLU A 20 3.35 8.25 -2.19
CA GLU A 20 3.65 7.73 -0.86
C GLU A 20 2.37 7.67 -0.01
N LEU A 21 2.11 6.53 0.62
CA LEU A 21 0.85 6.24 1.29
C LEU A 21 1.04 5.46 2.59
N HIS A 22 0.44 5.96 3.67
CA HIS A 22 0.31 5.24 4.92
C HIS A 22 -1.06 4.56 5.01
N VAL A 23 -1.09 3.22 5.01
CA VAL A 23 -2.36 2.44 5.01
C VAL A 23 -3.28 2.89 6.13
N ARG A 24 -2.74 3.03 7.35
CA ARG A 24 -3.41 3.53 8.56
C ARG A 24 -4.19 4.83 8.38
N ALA A 25 -3.71 5.75 7.54
CA ALA A 25 -4.26 7.10 7.44
C ALA A 25 -5.12 7.31 6.19
N PHE A 26 -5.16 6.35 5.26
CA PHE A 26 -5.69 6.59 3.93
C PHE A 26 -7.20 6.37 3.81
N CYS A 27 -7.69 5.17 4.13
CA CYS A 27 -9.12 4.87 4.06
C CYS A 27 -9.47 3.69 4.98
N ASP A 28 -10.37 3.93 5.93
CA ASP A 28 -10.94 2.93 6.83
C ASP A 28 -12.15 2.27 6.16
N SER A 29 -12.14 0.93 6.05
CA SER A 29 -13.21 0.17 5.41
C SER A 29 -14.20 -0.47 6.39
N ASN A 30 -13.86 -0.49 7.68
CA ASN A 30 -14.56 -1.28 8.70
C ASN A 30 -15.10 -0.43 9.88
N ALA A 31 -14.83 0.88 9.87
CA ALA A 31 -15.25 1.88 10.85
C ALA A 31 -14.60 1.73 12.24
N ASP A 32 -13.38 1.19 12.33
CA ASP A 32 -12.59 1.12 13.57
C ASP A 32 -11.69 2.36 13.81
N GLY A 33 -11.66 3.30 12.85
CA GLY A 33 -10.87 4.52 12.89
C GLY A 33 -9.45 4.38 12.34
N ILE A 34 -9.10 3.23 11.76
CA ILE A 34 -7.79 2.92 11.20
C ILE A 34 -7.97 2.48 9.75
N GLY A 35 -7.19 3.08 8.84
CA GLY A 35 -7.15 2.66 7.46
C GLY A 35 -6.55 1.25 7.28
N ASP A 36 -7.06 0.53 6.29
CA ASP A 36 -6.74 -0.88 6.04
C ASP A 36 -6.58 -1.18 4.54
N PHE A 37 -6.08 -2.37 4.20
CA PHE A 37 -5.84 -2.73 2.79
C PHE A 37 -7.11 -2.81 1.94
N LYS A 38 -8.27 -3.14 2.53
CA LYS A 38 -9.54 -3.14 1.78
C LYS A 38 -9.97 -1.72 1.45
N GLY A 39 -9.80 -0.79 2.39
CA GLY A 39 -10.04 0.63 2.17
C GLY A 39 -9.11 1.21 1.12
N LEU A 40 -7.82 0.87 1.16
CA LEU A 40 -6.87 1.21 0.09
C LEU A 40 -7.33 0.68 -1.28
N THR A 41 -7.72 -0.59 -1.35
CA THR A 41 -8.19 -1.23 -2.59
C THR A 41 -9.39 -0.49 -3.19
N GLN A 42 -10.35 -0.07 -2.36
CA GLN A 42 -11.52 0.72 -2.78
C GLN A 42 -11.19 2.08 -3.39
N LYS A 43 -9.95 2.56 -3.24
CA LYS A 43 -9.48 3.87 -3.71
C LYS A 43 -8.43 3.76 -4.82
N LEU A 44 -8.14 2.56 -5.32
CA LEU A 44 -7.22 2.39 -6.44
C LEU A 44 -7.69 3.11 -7.70
N ASP A 45 -9.00 3.12 -8.00
CA ASP A 45 -9.56 3.88 -9.12
C ASP A 45 -9.28 5.38 -8.98
N TYR A 46 -9.39 5.93 -7.76
CA TYR A 46 -9.05 7.33 -7.49
C TYR A 46 -7.55 7.61 -7.74
N LEU A 47 -6.67 6.72 -7.30
CA LEU A 47 -5.23 6.87 -7.52
C LEU A 47 -4.87 6.76 -9.01
N GLN A 48 -5.53 5.84 -9.72
CA GLN A 48 -5.38 5.70 -11.16
C GLN A 48 -5.87 6.96 -11.90
N ASP A 49 -7.02 7.50 -11.53
CA ASP A 49 -7.57 8.75 -12.10
C ASP A 49 -6.68 9.96 -11.80
N LEU A 50 -6.03 9.98 -10.62
CA LEU A 50 -5.02 10.99 -10.26
C LEU A 50 -3.79 10.92 -11.18
N GLY A 51 -3.53 9.77 -11.81
CA GLY A 51 -2.44 9.57 -12.77
C GLY A 51 -1.13 9.10 -12.14
N VAL A 52 -1.17 8.57 -10.91
CA VAL A 52 0.04 7.99 -10.28
C VAL A 52 0.32 6.62 -10.91
N THR A 53 1.61 6.30 -11.07
CA THR A 53 2.02 5.06 -11.76
C THR A 53 2.53 3.99 -10.78
N ALA A 54 2.83 4.38 -9.54
CA ALA A 54 3.24 3.48 -8.48
C ALA A 54 2.84 4.02 -7.11
N ILE A 55 2.62 3.10 -6.16
CA ILE A 55 2.34 3.41 -4.77
C ILE A 55 3.55 2.96 -3.94
N TRP A 56 4.09 3.87 -3.14
CA TRP A 56 5.06 3.53 -2.09
C TRP A 56 4.33 3.45 -0.75
N LEU A 57 4.21 2.24 -0.22
CA LEU A 57 3.59 2.02 1.08
C LEU A 57 4.60 2.24 2.21
N LEU A 58 4.20 3.05 3.21
CA LEU A 58 4.87 3.11 4.50
C LEU A 58 4.76 1.77 5.25
N PRO A 59 5.58 1.53 6.30
CA PRO A 59 5.62 0.25 7.00
C PRO A 59 4.24 -0.26 7.43
N PHE A 60 3.92 -1.47 6.99
CA PHE A 60 2.66 -2.16 7.29
C PHE A 60 2.87 -3.55 7.89
N CYS A 61 4.12 -3.97 8.08
CA CYS A 61 4.47 -5.24 8.71
C CYS A 61 4.18 -5.22 10.22
N SER A 62 4.16 -6.40 10.85
CA SER A 62 4.00 -6.49 12.31
C SER A 62 5.08 -5.68 13.03
N SER A 63 4.68 -4.92 14.05
CA SER A 63 5.53 -3.98 14.80
C SER A 63 4.86 -3.69 16.15
N PRO A 64 5.62 -3.36 17.22
CA PRO A 64 5.06 -2.83 18.45
C PRO A 64 4.72 -1.34 18.37
N LEU A 65 4.94 -0.70 17.20
CA LEU A 65 4.60 0.67 16.86
C LEU A 65 5.25 1.72 17.80
N ARG A 66 6.52 1.51 18.18
CA ARG A 66 7.27 2.52 18.95
C ARG A 66 7.87 3.60 18.05
N ASP A 67 8.00 3.30 16.76
CA ASP A 67 8.49 4.21 15.72
C ASP A 67 7.59 4.11 14.48
N ASP A 68 6.27 4.22 14.68
CA ASP A 68 5.23 4.20 13.62
C ASP A 68 5.36 3.05 12.59
N GLY A 69 5.82 1.89 13.04
CA GLY A 69 5.95 0.68 12.20
C GLY A 69 7.34 0.46 11.61
N TYR A 70 8.27 1.41 11.74
CA TYR A 70 9.67 1.22 11.33
C TYR A 70 10.43 0.26 12.25
N ASP A 71 9.95 0.05 13.48
CA ASP A 71 10.42 -0.97 14.42
C ASP A 71 9.74 -2.33 14.17
N ILE A 72 10.07 -2.96 13.04
CA ILE A 72 9.42 -4.22 12.59
C ILE A 72 9.78 -5.41 13.50
N SER A 73 8.77 -6.18 13.90
CA SER A 73 8.89 -7.42 14.69
C SER A 73 8.77 -8.70 13.85
N ASP A 74 8.04 -8.66 12.73
CA ASP A 74 7.95 -9.75 11.76
C ASP A 74 7.76 -9.19 10.35
N TYR A 75 8.81 -9.33 9.51
CA TYR A 75 8.85 -8.86 8.13
C TYR A 75 7.95 -9.66 7.17
N THR A 76 7.46 -10.82 7.59
CA THR A 76 6.67 -11.72 6.74
C THR A 76 5.17 -11.64 7.01
N ASN A 77 4.77 -10.86 8.02
CA ASN A 77 3.39 -10.72 8.44
C ASN A 77 2.93 -9.27 8.43
N ILE A 78 1.63 -9.08 8.25
CA ILE A 78 0.97 -7.76 8.25
C ILE A 78 0.60 -7.38 9.67
N HIS A 79 0.72 -6.11 10.04
CA HIS A 79 0.19 -5.60 11.30
C HIS A 79 -1.33 -5.82 11.35
N SER A 80 -1.84 -6.41 12.44
CA SER A 80 -3.23 -6.86 12.51
C SER A 80 -4.27 -5.75 12.32
N GLN A 81 -3.90 -4.49 12.60
CA GLN A 81 -4.76 -3.32 12.36
C GLN A 81 -4.98 -3.01 10.87
N TYR A 82 -4.10 -3.47 9.96
CA TYR A 82 -4.20 -3.16 8.53
C TYR A 82 -4.84 -4.29 7.71
N GLY A 83 -5.06 -5.46 8.33
CA GLY A 83 -5.61 -6.66 7.72
C GLY A 83 -4.68 -7.86 7.78
N THR A 84 -4.82 -8.76 6.81
CA THR A 84 -4.05 -10.01 6.71
C THR A 84 -3.12 -10.01 5.50
N ARG A 85 -2.20 -10.97 5.45
CA ARG A 85 -1.39 -11.22 4.25
C ARG A 85 -2.23 -11.45 2.99
N ARG A 86 -3.44 -12.00 3.13
CA ARG A 86 -4.35 -12.20 2.00
C ARG A 86 -4.95 -10.89 1.52
N ASP A 87 -5.29 -9.98 2.43
CA ASP A 87 -5.81 -8.66 2.07
C ASP A 87 -4.75 -7.82 1.31
N PHE A 88 -3.46 -8.01 1.61
CA PHE A 88 -2.36 -7.38 0.86
C PHE A 88 -2.14 -7.99 -0.54
N GLN A 89 -2.47 -9.26 -0.74
CA GLN A 89 -2.22 -10.00 -1.99
C GLN A 89 -3.38 -9.97 -2.99
N ALA A 90 -4.56 -9.54 -2.55
CA ALA A 90 -5.79 -9.55 -3.33
C ALA A 90 -5.77 -8.52 -4.46
#